data_AF-A0A060C9G6-F1
#
_entry.id   AF-A0A060C9G6-F1
#
_cell.length_a   1.000
_cell.length_b   1.000
_cell.length_c   1.000
_cell.angle_alpha   90.00
_cell.angle_beta   90.00
_cell.angle_gamma   90.00
#
_symmetry.space_group_name_H-M   'P 1'
#
loop_
_entity.id
_entity.type
_entity.pdbx_description
1 polymer ?
#
loop_
_entity_poly.entity_id
_entity_poly.type
_entity_poly.pdbx_seq_one_letter_code
_entity_poly.pdbx_strand_id
1 'polypeptide(L)'
;MYINTTDSNSTLRALSESQGYGMVFTALVGKQSDYDKLLLFFQNHQYSNTGLMSWEIDMNSNSALDNNATDGDLWIAYSLFRAYDRWNDKNI
;
A
#
# COMPACT_ATOMS: atom_id res chain seq x y z
N MET A 1 -8.42 -2.41 -1.93
CA MET A 1 -8.66 -0.96 -1.75
C MET A 1 -7.34 -0.25 -1.92
N TYR A 2 -7.33 0.94 -2.50
CA TYR A 2 -6.12 1.74 -2.64
C TYR A 2 -6.40 3.19 -2.21
N ILE A 3 -5.35 3.94 -1.93
CA ILE A 3 -5.46 5.38 -1.71
C ILE A 3 -5.37 6.10 -3.05
N ASN A 4 -6.43 6.81 -3.42
CA ASN A 4 -6.50 7.57 -4.67
C ASN A 4 -5.60 8.82 -4.59
N THR A 5 -4.67 8.91 -5.53
CA THR A 5 -3.66 9.98 -5.64
C THR A 5 -3.71 10.68 -7.00
N THR A 6 -4.86 10.60 -7.68
CA THR A 6 -5.11 11.26 -8.98
C THR A 6 -4.73 12.73 -8.92
N ASP A 7 -3.86 13.16 -9.84
CA ASP A 7 -3.52 14.55 -10.03
C ASP A 7 -4.54 15.26 -10.92
N SER A 8 -4.32 16.54 -11.20
CA SER A 8 -5.19 17.33 -12.08
C SER A 8 -5.25 16.83 -13.53
N ASN A 9 -4.37 15.91 -13.94
CA ASN A 9 -4.35 15.36 -15.30
C ASN A 9 -5.33 14.19 -15.49
N SER A 10 -6.14 13.87 -14.48
CA SER A 10 -7.24 12.87 -14.54
C SER A 10 -6.81 11.42 -14.75
N THR A 11 -5.52 11.09 -14.68
CA THR A 11 -5.06 9.71 -14.62
C THR A 11 -5.30 9.17 -13.21
N LEU A 12 -6.15 8.14 -13.09
CA LEU A 12 -6.46 7.51 -11.81
C LEU A 12 -5.21 6.79 -11.31
N ARG A 13 -4.60 7.28 -10.23
CA ARG A 13 -3.32 6.76 -9.73
C ARG A 13 -3.40 6.29 -8.28
N ALA A 14 -2.60 5.28 -7.97
CA ALA A 14 -2.19 4.95 -6.62
C ALA A 14 -0.66 5.05 -6.49
N LEU A 15 -0.18 5.71 -5.45
CA LEU A 15 1.24 5.79 -5.12
C LEU A 15 1.55 4.97 -3.87
N SER A 16 2.69 4.28 -3.86
CA SER A 16 3.17 3.47 -2.73
C SER A 16 3.26 4.27 -1.43
N GLU A 17 3.66 5.56 -1.49
CA GLU A 17 3.72 6.46 -0.33
C GLU A 17 2.36 6.59 0.35
N SER A 18 1.35 7.01 -0.42
CA SER A 18 -0.01 7.20 0.10
C SER A 18 -0.64 5.87 0.54
N GLN A 19 -0.32 4.78 -0.15
CA GLN A 19 -0.73 3.44 0.28
C GLN A 19 -0.17 3.10 1.67
N GLY A 20 1.13 3.33 1.87
CA GLY A 20 1.80 3.17 3.16
C GLY A 20 1.15 4.00 4.26
N TYR A 21 0.86 5.28 4.03
CA TYR A 21 0.14 6.12 4.99
C TYR A 21 -1.25 5.55 5.35
N GLY A 22 -2.00 5.11 4.35
CA GLY A 22 -3.31 4.48 4.57
C GLY A 22 -3.23 3.25 5.46
N MET A 23 -2.24 2.38 5.22
CA MET A 23 -2.01 1.18 6.03
C MET A 23 -1.61 1.54 7.47
N VAL A 24 -0.70 2.51 7.65
CA VAL A 24 -0.31 2.98 8.99
C VAL A 24 -1.52 3.51 9.75
N PHE A 25 -2.31 4.42 9.17
CA PHE A 25 -3.45 5.00 9.88
C PHE A 25 -4.51 3.97 10.22
N THR A 26 -4.87 3.09 9.29
CA THR A 26 -5.87 2.03 9.54
C THR A 26 -5.41 1.06 10.64
N ALA A 27 -4.12 0.70 10.69
CA ALA A 27 -3.54 -0.05 11.80
C ALA A 27 -3.62 0.75 13.12
N LEU A 28 -3.22 2.02 13.13
CA LEU A 28 -3.25 2.87 14.34
C LEU A 28 -4.66 3.07 14.92
N VAL A 29 -5.67 3.18 14.07
CA VAL A 29 -7.07 3.37 14.52
C VAL A 29 -7.82 2.05 14.73
N GLY A 30 -7.22 0.91 14.40
CA GLY A 30 -7.83 -0.41 14.59
C GLY A 30 -8.92 -0.76 13.56
N LYS A 31 -8.83 -0.24 12.34
CA LYS A 31 -9.76 -0.53 11.24
C LYS A 31 -9.28 -1.74 10.42
N GLN A 32 -9.35 -2.94 11.01
CA GLN A 32 -8.76 -4.14 10.43
C GLN A 32 -9.29 -4.46 9.01
N SER A 33 -10.60 -4.44 8.80
CA SER A 33 -11.17 -4.72 7.47
C SER A 33 -10.68 -3.75 6.39
N ASP A 34 -10.39 -2.49 6.75
CA ASP A 34 -9.86 -1.50 5.82
C ASP A 34 -8.36 -1.71 5.59
N TYR A 35 -7.62 -2.03 6.66
CA TYR A 35 -6.22 -2.42 6.59
C TYR A 35 -6.02 -3.63 5.68
N ASP A 36 -6.79 -4.70 5.84
CA ASP A 36 -6.68 -5.93 5.05
C ASP A 36 -6.91 -5.67 3.56
N LYS A 37 -7.84 -4.77 3.22
CA LYS A 37 -8.09 -4.37 1.83
C LYS A 37 -6.93 -3.56 1.25
N LEU A 38 -6.22 -2.77 2.07
CA LEU A 38 -5.02 -2.03 1.65
C LEU A 38 -3.81 -2.96 1.53
N LEU A 39 -3.65 -3.89 2.47
CA LEU A 39 -2.62 -4.92 2.44
C LEU A 39 -2.74 -5.78 1.18
N LEU A 40 -3.95 -6.25 0.85
CA LEU A 40 -4.20 -7.00 -0.37
C LEU A 40 -3.83 -6.21 -1.64
N PHE A 41 -4.05 -4.88 -1.64
CA PHE A 41 -3.65 -4.06 -2.76
C PHE A 41 -2.13 -3.97 -2.90
N PHE A 42 -1.41 -3.78 -1.79
CA PHE A 42 0.06 -3.84 -1.78
C PHE A 42 0.57 -5.19 -2.32
N GLN A 43 0.03 -6.31 -1.81
CA GLN A 43 0.45 -7.66 -2.22
C GLN A 43 0.23 -7.91 -3.72
N ASN A 44 -0.81 -7.33 -4.31
CA ASN A 44 -1.10 -7.46 -5.74
C ASN A 44 -0.28 -6.51 -6.64
N HIS A 45 0.47 -5.56 -6.07
CA HIS A 45 1.24 -4.55 -6.81
C HIS A 45 2.70 -4.49 -6.35
N GLN A 46 3.26 -5.63 -5.94
CA GLN A 46 4.70 -5.75 -5.75
C GLN A 46 5.42 -5.73 -7.11
N TYR A 47 6.54 -5.02 -7.20
CA TYR A 47 7.32 -5.01 -8.44
C TYR A 47 8.15 -6.30 -8.57
N SER A 48 8.42 -6.70 -9.80
CA SER A 48 8.75 -8.09 -10.17
C SER A 48 9.87 -8.70 -9.34
N ASN A 49 9.60 -9.89 -8.78
CA ASN A 49 10.56 -10.70 -8.00
C ASN A 49 11.05 -10.04 -6.70
N THR A 50 10.28 -9.10 -6.12
CA THR A 50 10.63 -8.46 -4.85
C THR A 50 9.47 -8.45 -3.87
N GLY A 51 9.75 -8.07 -2.62
CA GLY A 51 8.73 -7.80 -1.60
C GLY A 51 8.29 -6.33 -1.53
N LEU A 52 8.72 -5.50 -2.47
CA LEU A 52 8.52 -4.05 -2.46
C LEU A 52 7.40 -3.65 -3.40
N MET A 53 6.73 -2.52 -3.13
CA MET A 53 5.61 -2.06 -3.93
C MET A 53 6.09 -1.28 -5.16
N SER A 54 5.45 -1.49 -6.32
CA SER A 54 5.58 -0.56 -7.44
C SER A 54 5.19 0.85 -7.00
N TRP A 55 6.02 1.85 -7.27
CA TRP A 55 5.81 3.17 -6.70
C TRP A 55 4.57 3.89 -7.26
N GLU A 56 4.23 3.62 -8.51
CA GLU A 56 3.07 4.16 -9.22
C GLU A 56 2.29 3.05 -9.91
N ILE A 57 0.97 3.07 -9.72
CA ILE A 57 -0.01 2.21 -10.38
C ILE A 57 -1.02 3.10 -11.10
N ASP A 58 -1.14 2.93 -12.42
CA ASP A 58 -2.25 3.47 -13.20
C ASP A 58 -3.45 2.54 -13.04
N MET A 59 -4.49 3.04 -12.40
CA MET A 59 -5.70 2.28 -12.08
C MET A 59 -6.67 2.16 -13.26
N ASN A 60 -6.50 2.94 -14.33
CA ASN A 60 -7.31 2.82 -15.54
C ASN A 60 -6.85 1.61 -16.37
N SER A 61 -5.54 1.43 -16.52
CA SER A 61 -4.93 0.32 -17.26
C SER A 61 -4.55 -0.87 -16.37
N ASN A 62 -4.55 -0.69 -15.05
CA ASN A 62 -3.97 -1.62 -14.08
C ASN A 62 -2.50 -1.96 -14.40
N SER A 63 -1.74 -0.98 -14.89
CA SER A 63 -0.31 -1.10 -15.13
C SER A 63 0.50 -0.45 -14.01
N ALA A 64 1.58 -1.11 -13.61
CA ALA A 64 2.49 -0.61 -12.59
C ALA A 64 3.90 -0.42 -13.16
N LEU A 65 4.64 0.56 -12.63
CA LEU A 65 6.05 0.73 -13.00
C LEU A 65 6.92 -0.32 -12.30
N ASP A 66 7.96 -0.80 -12.98
CA ASP A 66 8.87 -1.85 -12.47
C ASP A 66 10.01 -1.26 -11.62
N ASN A 67 9.63 -0.46 -10.62
CA ASN A 67 10.51 0.13 -9.61
C ASN A 67 9.71 0.55 -8.38
N ASN A 68 10.40 0.79 -7.26
CA ASN A 68 9.80 1.22 -6.00
C ASN A 68 10.14 2.67 -5.64
N ALA A 69 9.51 3.14 -4.56
CA ALA A 69 9.90 4.32 -3.81
C ALA A 69 10.12 3.90 -2.35
N THR A 70 11.34 4.09 -1.86
CA THR A 70 11.81 3.51 -0.59
C THR A 70 11.02 4.01 0.62
N ASP A 71 10.58 5.25 0.60
CA ASP A 71 9.70 5.83 1.62
C ASP A 71 8.36 5.10 1.71
N GLY A 72 7.72 4.78 0.58
CA GLY A 72 6.51 3.97 0.54
C GLY A 72 6.71 2.60 1.16
N ASP A 73 7.81 1.93 0.81
CA ASP A 73 8.14 0.61 1.37
C ASP A 73 8.39 0.65 2.88
N LEU A 74 9.06 1.71 3.37
CA LEU A 74 9.29 1.89 4.80
C LEU A 74 7.98 2.11 5.57
N TRP A 75 7.01 2.84 5.01
CA TRP A 75 5.70 3.03 5.64
C TRP A 75 4.86 1.76 5.62
N ILE A 76 4.91 1.00 4.52
CA ILE A 76 4.25 -0.30 4.44
C ILE A 76 4.85 -1.24 5.50
N ALA A 77 6.18 -1.37 5.56
CA ALA A 77 6.85 -2.19 6.57
C ALA A 77 6.50 -1.77 8.00
N TYR A 78 6.52 -0.47 8.29
CA TYR A 78 6.10 0.06 9.59
C TYR A 78 4.66 -0.33 9.92
N SER A 79 3.75 -0.22 8.96
CA SER A 79 2.35 -0.58 9.15
C SER A 79 2.15 -2.07 9.48
N LEU A 80 2.95 -2.97 8.89
CA LEU A 80 2.92 -4.41 9.18
C LEU A 80 3.26 -4.67 10.66
N PHE A 81 4.29 -4.01 11.19
CA PHE A 81 4.61 -4.07 12.62
C PHE A 81 3.46 -3.51 13.49
N ARG A 82 2.83 -2.40 13.07
CA ARG A 82 1.70 -1.83 13.83
C ARG A 82 0.46 -2.72 13.82
N ALA A 83 0.20 -3.40 12.71
CA ALA A 83 -0.87 -4.37 12.59
C ALA A 83 -0.60 -5.62 13.46
N TYR A 84 0.65 -6.10 13.48
CA TYR A 84 1.08 -7.17 14.38
C TYR A 84 0.86 -6.78 15.85
N ASP A 85 1.36 -5.62 16.28
CA ASP A 85 1.21 -5.15 17.66
C ASP A 85 -0.26 -5.01 18.07
N ARG A 86 -1.14 -4.64 17.13
CA ARG A 86 -2.55 -4.41 17.42
C ARG A 86 -3.39 -5.68 17.44
N TRP A 87 -3.23 -6.54 16.45
CA TRP A 87 -4.12 -7.69 16.25
C TRP A 87 -3.45 -9.03 16.57
N ASN A 88 -2.13 -9.05 16.83
CA ASN A 88 -1.32 -10.26 16.99
C ASN A 88 -1.51 -11.24 15.82
N ASP A 89 -1.78 -10.69 14.63
CA ASP A 89 -1.93 -11.49 13.42
C ASP A 89 -0.54 -11.91 12.95
N LYS A 90 -0.33 -13.21 12.81
CA LYS A 90 0.95 -13.78 12.37
C LYS A 90 0.99 -14.02 10.86
N ASN A 91 -0.09 -13.71 10.16
CA ASN A 91 -0.24 -13.96 8.72
C ASN A 91 -0.02 -12.70 7.87
N ILE A 92 0.53 -11.62 8.47
CA ILE A 92 0.94 -10.39 7.80
C ILE A 92 2.31 -10.54 7.18
#